data_AF-A0A1G7Y9Q9-F1
#
_entry.id   AF-A0A1G7Y9Q9-F1
#
_cell.length_a   1.000
_cell.length_b   1.000
_cell.length_c   1.000
_cell.angle_alpha   90.00
_cell.angle_beta   90.00
_cell.angle_gamma   90.00
#
_symmetry.space_group_name_H-M   'P 1'
#
loop_
_entity.id
_entity.type
_entity.pdbx_description
1 polymer ?
#
loop_
_entity_poly.entity_id
_entity_poly.type
_entity_poly.pdbx_seq_one_letter_code
_entity_poly.pdbx_strand_id
1 'polypeptide(L)'
;MIKKIIVSACLLLSLVSFAQEGTSSPYSFYGIGDVRFKGTLENRSMGGIAIEQDSIHMNLQNPASFASLKLTTFSLGGTQASTKLKTDTESSNARRTTLDYLAVGLPLGKFGLGFGLIPYSSVGYKIRTAGSLTENNQSFNGKGGLNKAFIGLGYKIMKGLSIGADVNYNFGKIETNNFEYITDIAIGTRELNTVDLSGVNFNAGVMYQTKFYKKISFFSSFNYSLESTLKAKNTRNIATALYDLNFDLSVVDVLEDVKTERNLKMPSKYAASAGFGEARKWLIGVGYTFQEPSSISNNYNSPGNVTYEKHSKYSIGGYYMPNYNSFTSYAKRITYRGGFRFENTGLVINTEPIQDMAVTVGVGLPLTGTFSNVNIGLELGKRGTTAANLVEENYANVSVGFSLNEQWFVKRKFN
;
A
#
# COMPACT_ATOMS: atom_id res chain seq x y z
N MET A 1 32.34 11.80 -5.50
CA MET A 1 31.09 11.03 -5.72
C MET A 1 30.43 10.59 -4.41
N ILE A 2 31.18 10.03 -3.45
CA ILE A 2 30.69 9.62 -2.12
C ILE A 2 29.93 10.74 -1.36
N LYS A 3 30.44 11.98 -1.34
CA LYS A 3 29.74 13.10 -0.69
C LYS A 3 28.35 13.40 -1.28
N LYS A 4 28.16 13.25 -2.60
CA LYS A 4 26.85 13.45 -3.26
C LYS A 4 25.88 12.32 -2.92
N ILE A 5 26.37 11.08 -2.83
CA ILE A 5 25.58 9.90 -2.44
C ILE A 5 25.14 10.02 -0.97
N ILE A 6 26.04 10.46 -0.08
CA ILE A 6 25.73 10.68 1.33
C ILE A 6 24.69 11.79 1.49
N VAL A 7 24.83 12.91 0.78
CA VAL A 7 23.83 13.99 0.83
C VAL A 7 22.48 13.52 0.30
N SER A 8 22.43 12.78 -0.80
CA SER A 8 21.18 12.19 -1.31
C SER A 8 20.58 11.14 -0.36
N ALA A 9 21.40 10.31 0.28
CA ALA A 9 20.96 9.34 1.28
C ALA A 9 20.46 10.03 2.56
N CYS A 10 21.13 11.09 3.03
CA CYS A 10 20.67 11.92 4.14
C CYS A 10 19.37 12.67 3.81
N LEU A 11 19.21 13.15 2.56
CA LEU A 11 17.97 13.77 2.11
C LEU A 11 16.82 12.73 2.11
N LEU A 12 17.06 11.53 1.60
CA LEU A 12 16.10 10.42 1.63
C LEU A 12 15.77 10.00 3.07
N LEU A 13 16.76 9.95 3.97
CA LEU A 13 16.56 9.66 5.39
C LEU A 13 15.76 10.77 6.10
N SER A 14 15.96 12.03 5.73
CA SER A 14 15.19 13.15 6.30
C SER A 14 13.71 13.11 5.88
N LEU A 15 13.40 12.65 4.66
CA LEU A 15 12.02 12.44 4.20
C LEU A 15 11.32 11.31 4.96
N VAL A 16 12.06 10.28 5.39
CA VAL A 16 11.52 9.19 6.23
C VAL A 16 11.12 9.69 7.62
N SER A 17 11.83 10.68 8.17
CA SER A 17 11.54 11.24 9.51
C SER A 17 10.20 11.99 9.59
N PHE A 18 9.71 12.55 8.48
CA PHE A 18 8.41 13.23 8.39
C PHE A 18 7.23 12.30 8.04
N ALA A 19 7.48 11.00 7.77
CA ALA A 19 6.47 10.04 7.30
C ALA A 19 5.98 9.10 8.43
N GLN A 20 5.79 9.61 9.65
CA GLN A 20 5.49 8.78 10.82
C GLN A 20 4.04 8.27 10.89
N GLU A 21 3.11 8.91 10.19
CA GLU A 21 1.71 8.47 10.09
C GLU A 21 1.39 8.13 8.62
N GLY A 22 1.24 6.83 8.32
CA GLY A 22 1.07 6.33 6.96
C GLY A 22 -0.35 6.48 6.38
N THR A 23 -1.30 6.95 7.19
CA THR A 23 -2.68 7.24 6.80
C THR A 23 -3.27 8.31 7.73
N SER A 24 -4.42 8.85 7.36
CA SER A 24 -5.24 9.73 8.20
C SER A 24 -6.68 9.24 8.29
N SER A 25 -6.93 8.01 7.86
CA SER A 25 -8.28 7.45 7.78
C SER A 25 -8.76 6.98 9.15
N PRO A 26 -9.94 7.42 9.63
CA PRO A 26 -10.57 6.87 10.82
C PRO A 26 -10.81 5.34 10.71
N TYR A 27 -11.02 4.82 9.49
CA TYR A 27 -11.16 3.39 9.27
C TYR A 27 -9.89 2.57 9.56
N SER A 28 -8.73 3.23 9.69
CA SER A 28 -7.49 2.59 10.14
C SER A 28 -7.49 2.23 11.64
N PHE A 29 -8.54 2.59 12.38
CA PHE A 29 -8.76 2.14 13.75
C PHE A 29 -8.88 0.61 13.88
N TYR A 30 -9.44 -0.04 12.86
CA TYR A 30 -9.82 -1.44 12.91
C TYR A 30 -8.68 -2.38 12.46
N GLY A 31 -8.60 -3.55 13.11
CA GLY A 31 -7.67 -4.62 12.76
C GLY A 31 -6.20 -4.21 12.86
N ILE A 32 -5.44 -4.41 11.77
CA ILE A 32 -4.02 -4.01 11.64
C ILE A 32 -3.86 -2.67 10.91
N GLY A 33 -4.93 -1.89 10.82
CA GLY A 33 -4.99 -0.64 10.06
C GLY A 33 -5.41 -0.82 8.61
N ASP A 34 -5.31 0.28 7.87
CA ASP A 34 -5.75 0.35 6.49
C ASP A 34 -4.76 -0.34 5.55
N VAL A 35 -5.25 -1.26 4.71
CA VAL A 35 -4.41 -2.04 3.81
C VAL A 35 -4.00 -1.16 2.64
N ARG A 36 -2.69 -0.98 2.46
CA ARG A 36 -2.16 -0.12 1.41
C ARG A 36 -2.07 -0.85 0.07
N PHE A 37 -2.08 -0.09 -1.02
CA PHE A 37 -1.83 -0.63 -2.36
C PHE A 37 -0.38 -1.11 -2.48
N LYS A 38 -0.18 -2.37 -2.90
CA LYS A 38 1.12 -3.09 -2.86
C LYS A 38 1.83 -3.18 -4.22
N GLY A 39 1.34 -2.47 -5.22
CA GLY A 39 1.95 -2.40 -6.55
C GLY A 39 2.80 -1.16 -6.76
N THR A 40 3.51 -1.12 -7.88
CA THR A 40 4.25 0.08 -8.29
C THR A 40 3.31 1.15 -8.83
N LEU A 41 3.82 2.36 -9.03
CA LEU A 41 3.03 3.49 -9.52
C LEU A 41 2.44 3.24 -10.92
N GLU A 42 3.13 2.50 -11.77
CA GLU A 42 2.66 2.12 -13.10
C GLU A 42 1.37 1.31 -12.98
N ASN A 43 1.35 0.31 -12.09
CA ASN A 43 0.16 -0.49 -11.81
C ASN A 43 -0.95 0.35 -11.18
N ARG A 44 -0.62 1.21 -10.20
CA ARG A 44 -1.61 2.09 -9.56
C ARG A 44 -2.30 2.99 -10.58
N SER A 45 -1.53 3.57 -11.49
CA SER A 45 -2.04 4.44 -12.58
C SER A 45 -2.92 3.72 -13.60
N MET A 46 -2.99 2.38 -13.55
CA MET A 46 -3.85 1.53 -14.38
C MET A 46 -4.96 0.88 -13.56
N GLY A 47 -5.46 1.55 -12.51
CA GLY A 47 -6.50 1.00 -11.63
C GLY A 47 -6.05 -0.21 -10.79
N GLY A 48 -4.75 -0.48 -10.72
CA GLY A 48 -4.18 -1.62 -9.99
C GLY A 48 -3.88 -2.85 -10.84
N ILE A 49 -4.11 -2.81 -12.16
CA ILE A 49 -3.90 -3.96 -13.04
C ILE A 49 -2.42 -4.28 -13.22
N ALA A 50 -2.10 -5.58 -13.26
CA ALA A 50 -0.74 -6.10 -13.17
C ALA A 50 -0.51 -7.28 -14.15
N ILE A 51 -0.78 -7.08 -15.44
CA ILE A 51 -0.81 -8.16 -16.44
C ILE A 51 0.37 -8.20 -17.40
N GLU A 52 1.10 -7.10 -17.55
CA GLU A 52 2.22 -7.05 -18.50
C GLU A 52 3.49 -7.66 -17.92
N GLN A 53 4.13 -8.55 -18.70
CA GLN A 53 5.48 -9.05 -18.43
C GLN A 53 6.52 -8.05 -18.93
N ASP A 54 6.69 -6.96 -18.17
CA ASP A 54 7.62 -5.88 -18.52
C ASP A 54 9.09 -6.29 -18.29
N SER A 55 9.98 -5.71 -19.09
CA SER A 55 11.43 -5.91 -19.02
C SER A 55 12.19 -4.85 -18.23
N ILE A 56 11.57 -3.70 -17.94
CA ILE A 56 12.20 -2.53 -17.32
C ILE A 56 11.41 -1.95 -16.13
N HIS A 57 10.26 -2.56 -15.79
CA HIS A 57 9.47 -2.21 -14.62
C HIS A 57 9.26 -3.46 -13.77
N MET A 58 9.46 -3.33 -12.46
CA MET A 58 9.12 -4.40 -11.54
C MET A 58 7.61 -4.43 -11.31
N ASN A 59 7.01 -5.62 -11.29
CA ASN A 59 5.63 -5.77 -10.86
C ASN A 59 5.60 -6.45 -9.48
N LEU A 60 5.47 -5.62 -8.45
CA LEU A 60 5.47 -6.05 -7.04
C LEU A 60 4.21 -6.85 -6.63
N GLN A 61 3.19 -6.91 -7.50
CA GLN A 61 1.97 -7.67 -7.24
C GLN A 61 2.08 -9.14 -7.69
N ASN A 62 3.06 -9.50 -8.52
CA ASN A 62 3.23 -10.87 -8.98
C ASN A 62 4.72 -11.24 -9.13
N PRO A 63 5.27 -12.16 -8.31
CA PRO A 63 6.69 -12.53 -8.35
C PRO A 63 7.10 -13.20 -9.68
N ALA A 64 6.16 -13.77 -10.45
CA ALA A 64 6.45 -14.32 -11.77
C ALA A 64 6.96 -13.28 -12.77
N SER A 65 6.63 -11.99 -12.54
CA SER A 65 7.07 -10.89 -13.38
C SER A 65 8.59 -10.68 -13.37
N PHE A 66 9.27 -11.04 -12.27
CA PHE A 66 10.71 -10.80 -12.12
C PHE A 66 11.52 -11.54 -13.19
N ALA A 67 11.03 -12.71 -13.65
CA ALA A 67 11.65 -13.48 -14.73
C ALA A 67 11.67 -12.77 -16.10
N SER A 68 10.91 -11.68 -16.24
CA SER A 68 10.80 -10.90 -17.48
C SER A 68 11.72 -9.69 -17.51
N LEU A 69 12.26 -9.30 -16.36
CA LEU A 69 13.26 -8.24 -16.26
C LEU A 69 14.48 -8.56 -17.13
N LYS A 70 14.98 -7.53 -17.82
CA LYS A 70 16.22 -7.60 -18.61
C LYS A 70 17.33 -6.73 -18.07
N LEU A 71 16.98 -5.76 -17.23
CA LEU A 71 17.89 -4.81 -16.61
C LEU A 71 17.75 -4.86 -15.10
N THR A 72 18.82 -4.53 -14.39
CA THR A 72 18.72 -4.32 -12.95
C THR A 72 17.86 -3.09 -12.73
N THR A 73 16.75 -3.27 -12.01
CA THR A 73 15.73 -2.24 -11.84
C THR A 73 15.67 -1.85 -10.38
N PHE A 74 15.95 -0.59 -10.07
CA PHE A 74 15.71 0.00 -8.77
C PHE A 74 14.37 0.77 -8.83
N SER A 75 13.40 0.33 -8.04
CA SER A 75 12.05 0.87 -8.01
C SER A 75 11.80 1.57 -6.67
N LEU A 76 11.44 2.86 -6.71
CA LEU A 76 11.12 3.66 -5.54
C LEU A 76 9.84 4.44 -5.80
N GLY A 77 8.92 4.51 -4.84
CA GLY A 77 7.70 5.29 -5.00
C GLY A 77 7.26 5.95 -3.70
N GLY A 78 6.66 7.12 -3.81
CA GLY A 78 6.06 7.84 -2.70
C GLY A 78 4.79 8.59 -3.14
N THR A 79 3.93 8.86 -2.17
CA THR A 79 2.63 9.47 -2.40
C THR A 79 2.36 10.57 -1.40
N GLN A 80 1.79 11.66 -1.88
CA GLN A 80 1.16 12.68 -1.07
C GLN A 80 -0.37 12.53 -1.20
N ALA A 81 -1.01 12.12 -0.11
CA ALA A 81 -2.45 11.98 -0.01
C ALA A 81 -3.06 13.25 0.61
N SER A 82 -4.12 13.75 0.00
CA SER A 82 -4.99 14.79 0.56
C SER A 82 -6.40 14.24 0.68
N THR A 83 -6.91 14.13 1.90
CA THR A 83 -8.22 13.52 2.18
C THR A 83 -9.11 14.52 2.88
N LYS A 84 -10.31 14.73 2.33
CA LYS A 84 -11.40 15.44 3.00
C LYS A 84 -12.30 14.41 3.68
N LEU A 85 -12.32 14.44 5.00
CA LEU A 85 -13.18 13.63 5.85
C LEU A 85 -14.49 14.39 6.07
N LYS A 86 -15.62 13.72 5.90
CA LYS A 86 -16.95 14.31 6.05
C LYS A 86 -17.86 13.39 6.85
N THR A 87 -18.57 13.95 7.81
CA THR A 87 -19.74 13.35 8.47
C THR A 87 -21.01 14.08 8.01
N ASP A 88 -22.17 13.72 8.56
CA ASP A 88 -23.41 14.46 8.29
C ASP A 88 -23.37 15.92 8.78
N THR A 89 -22.53 16.23 9.77
CA THR A 89 -22.47 17.53 10.44
C THR A 89 -21.17 18.30 10.23
N GLU A 90 -20.04 17.61 10.04
CA GLU A 90 -18.71 18.23 10.04
C GLU A 90 -17.86 17.82 8.84
N SER A 91 -16.82 18.61 8.57
CA SER A 91 -15.78 18.23 7.61
C SER A 91 -14.40 18.67 8.05
N SER A 92 -13.40 17.85 7.75
CA SER A 92 -12.00 18.11 8.07
C SER A 92 -11.11 17.71 6.90
N ASN A 93 -9.91 18.30 6.84
CA ASN A 93 -8.92 17.98 5.82
C ASN A 93 -7.67 17.39 6.47
N ALA A 94 -7.17 16.32 5.88
CA ALA A 94 -5.93 15.69 6.28
C ALA A 94 -4.98 15.56 5.09
N ARG A 95 -3.69 15.67 5.37
CA ARG A 95 -2.62 15.45 4.39
C ARG A 95 -1.59 14.51 4.96
N ARG A 96 -1.11 13.57 4.15
CA ARG A 96 -0.07 12.61 4.52
C ARG A 96 0.90 12.41 3.38
N THR A 97 2.17 12.27 3.70
CA THR A 97 3.23 11.95 2.73
C THR A 97 3.85 10.65 3.14
N THR A 98 3.90 9.69 2.22
CA THR A 98 4.30 8.31 2.52
C THR A 98 5.29 7.81 1.49
N LEU A 99 6.21 6.97 1.95
CA LEU A 99 6.92 6.05 1.07
C LEU A 99 6.00 4.84 0.79
N ASP A 100 5.94 4.39 -0.46
CA ASP A 100 5.02 3.34 -0.90
C ASP A 100 5.74 2.03 -1.16
N TYR A 101 6.96 2.09 -1.71
CA TYR A 101 7.79 0.93 -1.95
C TYR A 101 9.24 1.33 -2.20
N LEU A 102 10.15 0.43 -1.83
CA LEU A 102 11.54 0.42 -2.25
C LEU A 102 11.90 -1.02 -2.62
N ALA A 103 12.27 -1.25 -3.87
CA ALA A 103 12.55 -2.59 -4.37
C ALA A 103 13.68 -2.61 -5.41
N VAL A 104 14.35 -3.75 -5.48
CA VAL A 104 15.42 -4.04 -6.44
C VAL A 104 15.11 -5.35 -7.15
N GLY A 105 15.17 -5.31 -8.48
CA GLY A 105 14.97 -6.45 -9.36
C GLY A 105 16.27 -6.75 -10.10
N LEU A 106 16.74 -8.00 -10.02
CA LEU A 106 17.94 -8.48 -10.67
C LEU A 106 17.57 -9.51 -11.75
N PRO A 107 17.90 -9.26 -13.03
CA PRO A 107 17.72 -10.23 -14.10
C PRO A 107 18.85 -11.27 -14.04
N LEU A 108 18.50 -12.55 -13.95
CA LEU A 108 19.42 -13.68 -13.84
C LEU A 108 19.16 -14.70 -14.97
N GLY A 109 19.11 -14.19 -16.21
CA GLY A 109 18.87 -15.00 -17.40
C GLY A 109 17.41 -15.46 -17.52
N LYS A 110 17.14 -16.75 -17.25
CA LYS A 110 15.77 -17.29 -17.16
C LYS A 110 15.12 -17.06 -15.80
N PHE A 111 15.93 -16.73 -14.80
CA PHE A 111 15.47 -16.36 -13.48
C PHE A 111 15.42 -14.84 -13.33
N GLY A 112 14.62 -14.37 -12.40
CA GLY A 112 14.69 -13.00 -11.92
C GLY A 112 14.48 -12.97 -10.41
N LEU A 113 15.33 -12.24 -9.71
CA LEU A 113 15.23 -12.05 -8.27
C LEU A 113 14.64 -10.67 -8.00
N GLY A 114 13.71 -10.56 -7.07
CA GLY A 114 13.19 -9.28 -6.58
C GLY A 114 13.24 -9.25 -5.06
N PHE A 115 13.70 -8.15 -4.47
CA PHE A 115 13.64 -7.95 -3.03
C PHE A 115 13.38 -6.50 -2.69
N GLY A 116 12.84 -6.22 -1.51
CA GLY A 116 12.51 -4.86 -1.13
C GLY A 116 11.72 -4.74 0.16
N LEU A 117 11.32 -3.51 0.45
CA LEU A 117 10.52 -3.11 1.60
C LEU A 117 9.27 -2.37 1.12
N ILE A 118 8.11 -2.78 1.62
CA ILE A 118 6.80 -2.22 1.24
C ILE A 118 5.96 -2.08 2.51
N PRO A 119 5.39 -0.90 2.82
CA PRO A 119 4.37 -0.77 3.84
C PRO A 119 3.11 -1.56 3.46
N TYR A 120 2.72 -2.54 4.27
CA TYR A 120 1.56 -3.41 4.04
C TYR A 120 0.27 -2.76 4.50
N SER A 121 0.27 -2.21 5.72
CA SER A 121 -0.85 -1.48 6.31
C SER A 121 -0.36 -0.27 7.08
N SER A 122 -1.26 0.67 7.34
CA SER A 122 -0.96 1.83 8.18
C SER A 122 -2.11 2.17 9.11
N VAL A 123 -1.75 2.56 10.32
CA VAL A 123 -2.65 3.10 11.33
C VAL A 123 -2.31 4.57 11.50
N GLY A 124 -3.33 5.42 11.45
CA GLY A 124 -3.18 6.85 11.53
C GLY A 124 -4.53 7.52 11.65
N TYR A 125 -4.94 7.79 12.89
CA TYR A 125 -6.19 8.48 13.18
C TYR A 125 -6.05 9.30 14.46
N LYS A 126 -6.76 10.43 14.49
CA LYS A 126 -6.95 11.28 15.68
C LYS A 126 -8.42 11.64 15.73
N ILE A 127 -9.17 10.93 16.57
CA ILE A 127 -10.60 11.09 16.72
C ILE A 127 -10.84 11.67 18.11
N ARG A 128 -11.59 12.76 18.16
CA ARG A 128 -11.98 13.40 19.41
C ARG A 128 -13.49 13.51 19.42
N THR A 129 -14.08 13.07 20.51
CA THR A 129 -15.50 13.27 20.77
C THR A 129 -15.59 14.30 21.90
N ALA A 130 -16.12 15.47 21.57
CA ALA A 130 -16.43 16.50 22.57
C ALA A 130 -17.90 16.35 22.96
N GLY A 131 -18.15 15.87 24.17
CA GLY A 131 -19.45 15.87 24.83
C GLY A 131 -19.70 17.20 25.57
N SER A 132 -20.83 17.26 26.27
CA SER A 132 -21.14 18.38 27.17
C SER A 132 -20.20 18.44 28.40
N LEU A 133 -20.25 19.54 29.16
CA LEU A 133 -19.39 19.77 30.35
C LEU A 133 -19.47 18.65 31.42
N THR A 134 -20.54 17.85 31.41
CA THR A 134 -20.80 16.78 32.38
C THR A 134 -20.60 15.36 31.82
N GLU A 135 -20.22 15.22 30.55
CA GLU A 135 -20.06 13.93 29.88
C GLU A 135 -18.59 13.50 29.80
N ASN A 136 -18.39 12.18 29.66
CA ASN A 136 -17.06 11.63 29.42
C ASN A 136 -16.63 11.94 27.99
N ASN A 137 -15.58 12.74 27.86
CA ASN A 137 -14.94 13.02 26.59
C ASN A 137 -13.89 11.96 26.29
N GLN A 138 -13.72 11.65 25.01
CA GLN A 138 -12.77 10.62 24.56
C GLN A 138 -11.89 11.15 23.44
N SER A 139 -10.60 10.84 23.54
CA SER A 139 -9.59 11.14 22.53
C SER A 139 -8.88 9.85 22.15
N PHE A 140 -9.09 9.41 20.92
CA PHE A 140 -8.46 8.24 20.33
C PHE A 140 -7.35 8.67 19.39
N ASN A 141 -6.13 8.21 19.63
CA ASN A 141 -4.98 8.42 18.75
C ASN A 141 -4.35 7.08 18.42
N GLY A 142 -4.16 6.81 17.14
CA GLY A 142 -3.50 5.60 16.67
C GLY A 142 -2.44 5.92 15.62
N LYS A 143 -1.28 5.26 15.74
CA LYS A 143 -0.17 5.40 14.78
C LYS A 143 0.59 4.09 14.58
N GLY A 144 1.32 4.02 13.47
CA GLY A 144 2.18 2.90 13.12
C GLY A 144 1.62 2.08 11.96
N GLY A 145 1.83 0.77 11.99
CA GLY A 145 1.36 -0.14 10.93
C GLY A 145 2.29 -1.31 10.71
N LEU A 146 2.04 -2.04 9.62
CA LEU A 146 2.79 -3.24 9.25
C LEU A 146 3.64 -2.97 8.01
N ASN A 147 4.92 -3.28 8.08
CA ASN A 147 5.85 -3.28 6.96
C ASN A 147 6.13 -4.70 6.49
N LYS A 148 6.52 -4.83 5.23
CA LYS A 148 6.79 -6.09 4.57
C LYS A 148 8.15 -6.03 3.90
N ALA A 149 9.12 -6.78 4.42
CA ALA A 149 10.33 -7.11 3.69
C ALA A 149 10.08 -8.37 2.86
N PHE A 150 10.45 -8.38 1.59
CA PHE A 150 10.21 -9.53 0.72
C PHE A 150 11.46 -9.91 -0.06
N ILE A 151 11.53 -11.20 -0.39
CA ILE A 151 12.42 -11.75 -1.40
C ILE A 151 11.62 -12.72 -2.26
N GLY A 152 11.73 -12.57 -3.57
CA GLY A 152 10.97 -13.34 -4.54
C GLY A 152 11.82 -13.77 -5.71
N LEU A 153 11.49 -14.93 -6.26
CA LEU A 153 12.13 -15.52 -7.42
C LEU A 153 11.08 -15.81 -8.48
N GLY A 154 11.32 -15.30 -9.69
CA GLY A 154 10.60 -15.66 -10.90
C GLY A 154 11.43 -16.59 -11.77
N TYR A 155 10.78 -17.51 -12.46
CA TYR A 155 11.38 -18.40 -13.46
C TYR A 155 10.55 -18.44 -14.74
N LYS A 156 11.22 -18.26 -15.89
CA LYS A 156 10.64 -18.35 -17.22
C LYS A 156 10.69 -19.79 -17.72
N ILE A 157 9.57 -20.51 -17.59
CA ILE A 157 9.43 -21.91 -18.00
C ILE A 157 9.56 -22.03 -19.52
N MET A 158 8.78 -21.24 -20.25
CA MET A 158 8.76 -21.21 -21.70
C MET A 158 8.51 -19.80 -22.19
N LYS A 159 8.59 -19.60 -23.50
CA LYS A 159 8.34 -18.27 -24.09
C LYS A 159 6.91 -17.84 -23.78
N GLY A 160 6.78 -16.77 -23.00
CA GLY A 160 5.49 -16.21 -22.62
C GLY A 160 4.92 -16.74 -21.30
N LEU A 161 5.41 -17.86 -20.75
CA LEU A 161 4.95 -18.40 -19.46
C LEU A 161 6.04 -18.26 -18.41
N SER A 162 5.72 -17.54 -17.35
CA SER A 162 6.58 -17.34 -16.19
C SER A 162 5.83 -17.73 -14.93
N ILE A 163 6.54 -18.35 -13.99
CA ILE A 163 6.05 -18.64 -12.64
C ILE A 163 6.94 -17.94 -11.62
N GLY A 164 6.45 -17.74 -10.42
CA GLY A 164 7.28 -17.19 -9.35
C GLY A 164 6.68 -17.42 -7.97
N ALA A 165 7.53 -17.26 -6.97
CA ALA A 165 7.13 -17.30 -5.58
C ALA A 165 7.92 -16.26 -4.79
N ASP A 166 7.34 -15.78 -3.71
CA ASP A 166 8.01 -14.89 -2.77
C ASP A 166 7.71 -15.23 -1.32
N VAL A 167 8.69 -14.92 -0.48
CA VAL A 167 8.61 -15.00 0.97
C VAL A 167 8.64 -13.59 1.51
N ASN A 168 7.68 -13.29 2.37
CA ASN A 168 7.53 -11.99 3.00
C ASN A 168 7.68 -12.13 4.50
N TYR A 169 8.54 -11.33 5.09
CA TYR A 169 8.58 -11.11 6.53
C TYR A 169 7.83 -9.82 6.83
N ASN A 170 6.68 -9.97 7.49
CA ASN A 170 5.86 -8.86 7.95
C ASN A 170 6.28 -8.50 9.38
N PHE A 171 6.51 -7.21 9.62
CA PHE A 171 6.91 -6.70 10.92
C PHE A 171 6.41 -5.28 11.10
N GLY A 172 6.04 -4.91 12.32
CA GLY A 172 5.52 -3.58 12.58
C GLY A 172 5.10 -3.40 14.01
N LYS A 173 4.79 -2.15 14.34
CA LYS A 173 4.30 -1.74 15.65
C LYS A 173 3.08 -0.87 15.45
N ILE A 174 2.03 -1.15 16.22
CA ILE A 174 0.84 -0.31 16.29
C ILE A 174 0.73 0.20 17.72
N GLU A 175 0.60 1.50 17.86
CA GLU A 175 0.34 2.15 19.15
C GLU A 175 -1.05 2.78 19.09
N THR A 176 -1.90 2.43 20.05
CA THR A 176 -3.19 3.10 20.26
C THR A 176 -3.23 3.70 21.66
N ASN A 177 -3.58 4.98 21.71
CA ASN A 177 -3.71 5.75 22.93
C ASN A 177 -5.15 6.23 23.02
N ASN A 178 -5.91 5.66 23.95
CA ASN A 178 -7.24 6.12 24.31
C ASN A 178 -7.14 6.95 25.59
N PHE A 179 -7.67 8.16 25.56
CA PHE A 179 -7.70 9.05 26.70
C PHE A 179 -9.13 9.49 26.98
N GLU A 180 -9.57 9.27 28.20
CA GLU A 180 -10.91 9.56 28.67
C GLU A 180 -10.85 10.58 29.81
N TYR A 181 -11.61 11.66 29.70
CA TYR A 181 -11.56 12.80 30.62
C TYR A 181 -12.90 13.51 30.73
N ILE A 182 -13.09 14.21 31.83
CA ILE A 182 -14.25 15.08 32.06
C ILE A 182 -13.76 16.53 31.99
N THR A 183 -14.52 17.39 31.32
CA THR A 183 -14.18 18.81 31.20
C THR A 183 -14.07 19.45 32.59
N ASP A 184 -13.13 20.38 32.75
CA ASP A 184 -12.80 21.05 34.03
C ASP A 184 -12.23 20.15 35.14
N ILE A 185 -11.98 18.86 34.84
CA ILE A 185 -11.19 17.96 35.69
C ILE A 185 -9.82 17.78 35.04
N ALA A 186 -8.75 18.12 35.77
CA ALA A 186 -7.39 18.12 35.25
C ALA A 186 -6.81 16.72 34.98
N ILE A 187 -7.38 15.68 35.60
CA ILE A 187 -6.90 14.29 35.52
C ILE A 187 -7.90 13.46 34.72
N GLY A 188 -7.41 12.68 33.77
CA GLY A 188 -8.17 11.66 33.05
C GLY A 188 -7.51 10.28 33.12
N THR A 189 -8.17 9.30 32.52
CA THR A 189 -7.66 7.92 32.39
C THR A 189 -7.11 7.71 30.99
N ARG A 190 -5.88 7.20 30.91
CA ARG A 190 -5.18 6.86 29.68
C ARG A 190 -5.02 5.35 29.59
N GLU A 191 -5.39 4.79 28.44
CA GLU A 191 -5.07 3.43 28.05
C GLU A 191 -4.16 3.46 26.81
N LEU A 192 -2.93 2.99 26.96
CA LEU A 192 -1.99 2.78 25.86
C LEU A 192 -1.83 1.29 25.59
N ASN A 193 -2.16 0.90 24.37
CA ASN A 193 -1.85 -0.42 23.85
C ASN A 193 -0.71 -0.30 22.85
N THR A 194 0.32 -1.12 23.06
CA THR A 194 1.46 -1.25 22.17
C THR A 194 1.51 -2.68 21.65
N VAL A 195 1.38 -2.83 20.34
CA VAL A 195 1.24 -4.13 19.70
C VAL A 195 2.36 -4.33 18.70
N ASP A 196 3.26 -5.26 19.03
CA ASP A 196 4.31 -5.70 18.13
C ASP A 196 3.80 -6.86 17.27
N LEU A 197 3.84 -6.64 15.96
CA LEU A 197 3.36 -7.58 14.95
C LEU A 197 4.54 -8.21 14.21
N SER A 198 4.55 -9.53 14.07
CA SER A 198 5.53 -10.23 13.25
C SER A 198 4.98 -11.52 12.64
N GLY A 199 5.39 -11.84 11.41
CA GLY A 199 4.91 -13.06 10.74
C GLY A 199 5.55 -13.27 9.37
N VAL A 200 5.37 -14.48 8.84
CA VAL A 200 5.87 -14.86 7.50
C VAL A 200 4.70 -15.20 6.60
N ASN A 201 4.74 -14.72 5.36
CA ASN A 201 3.72 -14.98 4.34
C ASN A 201 4.36 -15.44 3.04
N PHE A 202 3.69 -16.35 2.36
CA PHE A 202 4.13 -16.90 1.08
C PHE A 202 3.15 -16.51 -0.02
N ASN A 203 3.68 -16.08 -1.15
CA ASN A 203 2.89 -15.87 -2.36
C ASN A 203 3.43 -16.72 -3.50
N ALA A 204 2.53 -17.15 -4.38
CA ALA A 204 2.84 -17.79 -5.64
C ALA A 204 2.17 -17.01 -6.77
N GLY A 205 2.78 -17.03 -7.95
CA GLY A 205 2.29 -16.30 -9.10
C GLY A 205 2.61 -16.97 -10.41
N VAL A 206 1.74 -16.73 -11.39
CA VAL A 206 1.88 -17.17 -12.77
C VAL A 206 1.53 -16.01 -13.68
N MET A 207 2.31 -15.83 -14.75
CA MET A 207 2.01 -14.88 -15.81
C MET A 207 2.13 -15.57 -17.16
N TYR A 208 1.15 -15.33 -18.03
CA TYR A 208 1.13 -15.88 -19.37
C TYR A 208 0.94 -14.76 -20.40
N GLN A 209 1.69 -14.85 -21.49
CA GLN A 209 1.66 -13.92 -22.60
C GLN A 209 1.80 -14.69 -23.89
N THR A 210 0.87 -14.48 -24.82
CA THR A 210 0.93 -15.10 -26.15
C THR A 210 0.48 -14.14 -27.24
N LYS A 211 0.96 -14.33 -28.46
CA LYS A 211 0.44 -13.59 -29.61
C LYS A 211 -0.90 -14.18 -30.01
N PHE A 212 -1.94 -13.35 -29.99
CA PHE A 212 -3.29 -13.75 -30.34
C PHE A 212 -3.57 -13.54 -31.82
N TYR A 213 -3.28 -12.33 -32.35
CA TYR A 213 -3.53 -12.00 -33.74
C TYR A 213 -2.60 -10.90 -34.26
N LYS A 214 -1.82 -11.18 -35.33
CA LYS A 214 -0.83 -10.25 -35.91
C LYS A 214 0.12 -9.67 -34.84
N LYS A 215 -0.13 -8.43 -34.43
CA LYS A 215 0.64 -7.69 -33.42
C LYS A 215 -0.04 -7.68 -32.04
N ILE A 216 -1.30 -8.10 -31.96
CA ILE A 216 -2.07 -8.18 -30.72
C ILE A 216 -1.63 -9.39 -29.93
N SER A 217 -1.27 -9.16 -28.67
CA SER A 217 -0.95 -10.17 -27.67
C SER A 217 -2.04 -10.23 -26.61
N PHE A 218 -2.27 -11.43 -26.10
CA PHE A 218 -3.03 -11.69 -24.90
C PHE A 218 -2.08 -11.73 -23.70
N PHE A 219 -2.52 -11.16 -22.58
CA PHE A 219 -1.79 -11.10 -21.32
C PHE A 219 -2.69 -11.60 -20.20
N SER A 220 -2.16 -12.44 -19.32
CA SER A 220 -2.83 -12.83 -18.09
C SER A 220 -1.86 -12.96 -16.93
N SER A 221 -2.39 -12.75 -15.73
CA SER A 221 -1.66 -12.77 -14.47
C SER A 221 -2.55 -13.37 -13.40
N PHE A 222 -2.00 -14.33 -12.67
CA PHE A 222 -2.64 -14.93 -11.50
C PHE A 222 -1.67 -14.90 -10.33
N ASN A 223 -2.14 -14.50 -9.17
CA ASN A 223 -1.38 -14.46 -7.93
C ASN A 223 -2.23 -15.02 -6.78
N TYR A 224 -1.57 -15.80 -5.93
CA TYR A 224 -2.17 -16.43 -4.76
C TYR A 224 -1.30 -16.18 -3.54
N SER A 225 -1.88 -15.57 -2.51
CA SER A 225 -1.29 -15.44 -1.18
C SER A 225 -1.86 -16.53 -0.28
N LEU A 226 -0.98 -17.32 0.33
CA LEU A 226 -1.39 -18.35 1.26
C LEU A 226 -1.87 -17.73 2.58
N GLU A 227 -2.81 -18.42 3.24
CA GLU A 227 -3.15 -18.10 4.63
C GLU A 227 -1.89 -18.18 5.49
N SER A 228 -1.72 -17.20 6.38
CA SER A 228 -0.62 -17.20 7.33
C SER A 228 -1.05 -16.72 8.71
N THR A 229 -0.16 -16.85 9.67
CA THR A 229 -0.36 -16.35 11.03
C THR A 229 0.60 -15.19 11.31
N LEU A 230 0.03 -14.09 11.80
CA LEU A 230 0.74 -12.94 12.31
C LEU A 230 0.69 -12.98 13.84
N LYS A 231 1.85 -13.09 14.48
CA LYS A 231 1.96 -13.03 15.95
C LYS A 231 1.81 -11.58 16.39
N ALA A 232 0.90 -11.34 17.32
CA ALA A 232 0.66 -10.04 17.93
C ALA A 232 0.98 -10.13 19.43
N LYS A 233 1.99 -9.37 19.87
CA LYS A 233 2.33 -9.22 21.29
C LYS A 233 1.82 -7.87 21.75
N ASN A 234 0.78 -7.85 22.55
CA ASN A 234 0.20 -6.64 23.11
C ASN A 234 0.77 -6.38 24.51
N THR A 235 1.16 -5.14 24.75
CA THR A 235 1.44 -4.60 26.09
C THR A 235 0.44 -3.48 26.33
N ARG A 236 -0.42 -3.66 27.33
CA ARG A 236 -1.44 -2.70 27.74
C ARG A 236 -1.00 -2.01 29.02
N ASN A 237 -0.97 -0.69 28.97
CA ASN A 237 -0.63 0.18 30.10
C ASN A 237 -1.82 1.10 30.38
N ILE A 238 -2.35 1.05 31.60
CA ILE A 238 -3.38 1.98 32.07
C ILE A 238 -2.73 2.95 33.05
N ALA A 239 -3.02 4.22 32.87
CA ALA A 239 -2.48 5.28 33.69
C ALA A 239 -3.51 6.36 33.97
N THR A 240 -3.38 7.05 35.08
CA THR A 240 -3.96 8.40 35.21
C THR A 240 -3.00 9.40 34.59
N ALA A 241 -3.54 10.40 33.88
CA ALA A 241 -2.72 11.42 33.23
C ALA A 241 -3.35 12.80 33.36
N LEU A 242 -2.49 13.80 33.60
CA LEU A 242 -2.82 15.21 33.37
C LEU A 242 -2.77 15.48 31.87
N TYR A 243 -3.61 16.39 31.40
CA TYR A 243 -3.60 16.82 30.00
C TYR A 243 -3.57 18.34 29.91
N ASP A 244 -2.85 18.86 28.92
CA ASP A 244 -2.82 20.29 28.61
C ASP A 244 -3.83 20.66 27.50
N LEU A 245 -3.84 21.93 27.09
CA LEU A 245 -4.72 22.42 26.02
C LEU A 245 -4.45 21.76 24.65
N ASN A 246 -3.27 21.17 24.45
CA ASN A 246 -2.92 20.44 23.23
C ASN A 246 -3.23 18.93 23.33
N PHE A 247 -3.67 18.46 24.50
CA PHE A 247 -3.82 17.06 24.86
C PHE A 247 -2.50 16.27 24.91
N ASP A 248 -1.42 16.95 25.26
CA ASP A 248 -0.19 16.28 25.67
C ASP A 248 -0.39 15.72 27.08
N LEU A 249 -0.12 14.42 27.23
CA LEU A 249 -0.44 13.67 28.44
C LEU A 249 0.81 13.53 29.33
N SER A 250 0.69 13.96 30.58
CA SER A 250 1.68 13.72 31.62
C SER A 250 1.18 12.64 32.56
N VAL A 251 1.87 11.50 32.58
CA VAL A 251 1.49 10.33 33.40
C VAL A 251 1.68 10.65 34.88
N VAL A 252 0.64 10.41 35.69
CA VAL A 252 0.64 10.64 37.13
C VAL A 252 0.87 9.33 37.88
N ASP A 253 -0.01 8.35 37.65
CA ASP A 253 0.07 7.02 38.25
C ASP A 253 -0.16 5.95 37.19
N VAL A 254 0.54 4.82 37.31
CA VAL A 254 0.56 3.75 36.31
C VAL A 254 0.26 2.41 36.97
N LEU A 255 -0.70 1.69 36.39
CA LEU A 255 -0.93 0.29 36.74
C LEU A 255 0.11 -0.59 36.06
N GLU A 256 0.34 -1.79 36.62
CA GLU A 256 1.23 -2.77 36.01
C GLU A 256 0.81 -3.13 34.57
N ASP A 257 1.82 -3.32 33.72
CA ASP A 257 1.60 -3.68 32.32
C ASP A 257 0.97 -5.07 32.19
N VAL A 258 -0.14 -5.14 31.46
CA VAL A 258 -0.76 -6.42 31.09
C VAL A 258 -0.24 -6.84 29.72
N LYS A 259 0.45 -7.98 29.67
CA LYS A 259 0.98 -8.55 28.44
C LYS A 259 0.07 -9.67 27.93
N THR A 260 -0.24 -9.65 26.64
CA THR A 260 -1.06 -10.69 25.99
C THR A 260 -0.47 -11.03 24.64
N GLU A 261 -0.45 -12.32 24.30
CA GLU A 261 -0.02 -12.77 22.96
C GLU A 261 -1.21 -13.41 22.24
N ARG A 262 -1.38 -13.06 20.96
CA ARG A 262 -2.43 -13.64 20.10
C ARG A 262 -1.91 -13.86 18.69
N ASN A 263 -2.42 -14.90 18.07
CA ASN A 263 -2.20 -15.19 16.66
C ASN A 263 -3.36 -14.62 15.84
N LEU A 264 -3.06 -13.67 14.95
CA LEU A 264 -3.99 -13.11 13.98
C LEU A 264 -3.87 -13.90 12.68
N LYS A 265 -4.99 -14.37 12.12
CA LYS A 265 -4.97 -15.06 10.82
C LYS A 265 -5.03 -14.05 9.69
N MET A 266 -4.07 -14.15 8.77
CA MET A 266 -4.09 -13.44 7.50
C MET A 266 -4.74 -14.35 6.46
N PRO A 267 -5.94 -14.02 5.95
CA PRO A 267 -6.70 -14.90 5.07
C PRO A 267 -6.01 -15.10 3.72
N SER A 268 -6.43 -16.15 3.03
CA SER A 268 -6.02 -16.43 1.66
C SER A 268 -6.50 -15.32 0.71
N LYS A 269 -5.68 -14.99 -0.29
CA LYS A 269 -6.00 -13.95 -1.30
C LYS A 269 -5.70 -14.45 -2.71
N TYR A 270 -6.64 -14.20 -3.60
CA TYR A 270 -6.56 -14.52 -5.02
C TYR A 270 -6.63 -13.24 -5.83
N ALA A 271 -5.75 -13.08 -6.80
CA ALA A 271 -5.80 -11.98 -7.75
C ALA A 271 -5.60 -12.52 -9.16
N ALA A 272 -6.59 -12.32 -10.02
CA ALA A 272 -6.55 -12.70 -11.42
C ALA A 272 -6.74 -11.45 -12.28
N SER A 273 -6.03 -11.37 -13.40
CA SER A 273 -6.17 -10.26 -14.33
C SER A 273 -5.85 -10.72 -15.75
N ALA A 274 -6.53 -10.16 -16.74
CA ALA A 274 -6.34 -10.50 -18.13
C ALA A 274 -6.57 -9.28 -19.03
N GLY A 275 -5.99 -9.29 -20.23
CA GLY A 275 -6.12 -8.20 -21.16
C GLY A 275 -5.49 -8.45 -22.51
N PHE A 276 -5.67 -7.48 -23.40
CA PHE A 276 -5.16 -7.50 -24.77
C PHE A 276 -4.42 -6.22 -25.06
N GLY A 277 -3.41 -6.32 -25.93
CA GLY A 277 -2.63 -5.15 -26.31
C GLY A 277 -1.61 -5.42 -27.40
N GLU A 278 -1.09 -4.36 -27.98
CA GLU A 278 0.13 -4.38 -28.77
C GLU A 278 1.28 -3.94 -27.85
N ALA A 279 2.18 -4.88 -27.54
CA ALA A 279 3.30 -4.62 -26.63
C ALA A 279 4.05 -3.36 -27.04
N ARG A 280 4.33 -2.47 -26.08
CA ARG A 280 4.97 -1.15 -26.28
C ARG A 280 4.17 -0.16 -27.13
N LYS A 281 2.83 -0.31 -27.17
CA LYS A 281 1.97 0.64 -27.87
C LYS A 281 0.66 0.88 -27.15
N TRP A 282 -0.05 -0.17 -26.80
CA TRP A 282 -1.26 -0.04 -25.99
C TRP A 282 -1.60 -1.37 -25.34
N LEU A 283 -2.26 -1.29 -24.19
CA LEU A 283 -2.78 -2.44 -23.47
C LEU A 283 -4.02 -2.02 -22.71
N ILE A 284 -5.04 -2.86 -22.72
CA ILE A 284 -6.22 -2.73 -21.86
C ILE A 284 -6.44 -4.07 -21.16
N GLY A 285 -6.83 -4.02 -19.90
CA GLY A 285 -7.12 -5.20 -19.12
C GLY A 285 -8.19 -4.96 -18.08
N VAL A 286 -8.61 -6.08 -17.50
CA VAL A 286 -9.47 -6.16 -16.33
C VAL A 286 -8.81 -7.01 -15.27
N GLY A 287 -9.13 -6.73 -14.01
CA GLY A 287 -8.62 -7.44 -12.86
C GLY A 287 -9.71 -7.70 -11.84
N TYR A 288 -9.62 -8.85 -11.18
CA TYR A 288 -10.45 -9.24 -10.06
C TYR A 288 -9.55 -9.72 -8.92
N THR A 289 -9.80 -9.21 -7.72
CA THR A 289 -9.15 -9.66 -6.49
C THR A 289 -10.21 -10.11 -5.51
N PHE A 290 -9.97 -11.22 -4.86
CA PHE A 290 -10.84 -11.79 -3.83
C PHE A 290 -9.99 -12.18 -2.63
N GLN A 291 -10.47 -11.90 -1.43
CA GLN A 291 -9.85 -12.34 -0.20
C GLN A 291 -10.92 -12.76 0.80
N GLU A 292 -10.67 -13.89 1.46
CA GLU A 292 -11.60 -14.43 2.45
C GLU A 292 -11.72 -13.50 3.68
N PRO A 293 -12.83 -13.59 4.44
CA PRO A 293 -13.02 -12.76 5.62
C PRO A 293 -11.87 -12.96 6.60
N SER A 294 -11.32 -11.85 7.06
CA SER A 294 -10.22 -11.89 8.00
C SER A 294 -10.76 -12.06 9.42
N SER A 295 -10.19 -12.96 10.22
CA SER A 295 -10.44 -13.00 11.67
C SER A 295 -9.46 -12.11 12.44
N ILE A 296 -9.14 -10.95 11.87
CA ILE A 296 -8.26 -9.93 12.46
C ILE A 296 -9.08 -9.10 13.46
N SER A 297 -9.76 -9.77 14.40
CA SER A 297 -10.36 -9.11 15.55
C SER A 297 -9.32 -9.06 16.66
N ASN A 298 -8.92 -7.85 17.05
CA ASN A 298 -8.20 -7.63 18.30
C ASN A 298 -9.18 -7.10 19.34
N ASN A 299 -9.12 -7.64 20.56
CA ASN A 299 -10.12 -7.42 21.60
C ASN A 299 -10.22 -5.95 22.06
N TYR A 300 -9.22 -5.13 21.76
CA TYR A 300 -9.16 -3.71 22.16
C TYR A 300 -9.67 -2.73 21.08
N ASN A 301 -9.84 -3.16 19.81
CA ASN A 301 -10.35 -2.33 18.70
C ASN A 301 -11.49 -3.01 17.92
N SER A 302 -12.23 -3.94 18.53
CA SER A 302 -13.40 -4.60 17.90
C SER A 302 -14.67 -4.28 18.69
N PRO A 303 -15.23 -3.07 18.54
CA PRO A 303 -16.54 -2.79 19.10
C PRO A 303 -17.58 -3.73 18.47
N GLY A 304 -18.61 -4.11 19.23
CA GLY A 304 -19.56 -5.18 18.85
C GLY A 304 -20.39 -4.90 17.58
N ASN A 305 -20.26 -3.72 17.00
CA ASN A 305 -20.91 -3.25 15.77
C ASN A 305 -20.04 -3.42 14.50
N VAL A 306 -18.88 -4.08 14.60
CA VAL A 306 -17.94 -4.25 13.49
C VAL A 306 -17.82 -5.72 13.13
N THR A 307 -18.03 -6.02 11.86
CA THR A 307 -17.84 -7.36 11.28
C THR A 307 -16.94 -7.29 10.06
N TYR A 308 -16.33 -8.42 9.72
CA TYR A 308 -15.50 -8.56 8.54
C TYR A 308 -16.17 -9.51 7.55
N GLU A 309 -16.35 -9.04 6.33
CA GLU A 309 -16.87 -9.83 5.22
C GLU A 309 -15.79 -10.09 4.16
N LYS A 310 -16.20 -10.69 3.06
CA LYS A 310 -15.31 -11.00 1.94
C LYS A 310 -14.84 -9.70 1.29
N HIS A 311 -13.54 -9.56 1.11
CA HIS A 311 -12.96 -8.47 0.33
C HIS A 311 -13.04 -8.81 -1.16
N SER A 312 -13.45 -7.82 -1.95
CA SER A 312 -13.48 -7.94 -3.41
C SER A 312 -13.06 -6.64 -4.07
N LYS A 313 -12.30 -6.74 -5.16
CA LYS A 313 -11.88 -5.58 -5.95
C LYS A 313 -11.95 -5.87 -7.43
N TYR A 314 -12.59 -4.96 -8.14
CA TYR A 314 -12.70 -4.93 -9.59
C TYR A 314 -11.86 -3.78 -10.13
N SER A 315 -11.11 -4.03 -11.19
CA SER A 315 -10.24 -3.04 -11.80
C SER A 315 -10.34 -3.12 -13.31
N ILE A 316 -10.37 -1.97 -13.97
CA ILE A 316 -10.23 -1.84 -15.43
C ILE A 316 -9.18 -0.76 -15.69
N GLY A 317 -8.30 -0.97 -16.66
CA GLY A 317 -7.23 -0.03 -16.90
C GLY A 317 -6.28 -0.45 -18.00
N GLY A 318 -5.38 0.45 -18.33
CA GLY A 318 -4.50 0.27 -19.46
C GLY A 318 -3.52 1.41 -19.67
N TYR A 319 -2.71 1.25 -20.70
CA TYR A 319 -1.77 2.27 -21.14
C TYR A 319 -1.82 2.48 -22.64
N TYR A 320 -1.34 3.66 -23.05
CA TYR A 320 -1.11 4.04 -24.43
C TYR A 320 0.26 4.73 -24.55
N MET A 321 1.09 4.26 -25.47
CA MET A 321 2.41 4.81 -25.79
C MET A 321 2.51 4.98 -27.31
N PRO A 322 2.50 6.23 -27.83
CA PRO A 322 2.43 6.47 -29.27
C PRO A 322 3.58 5.83 -30.05
N ASN A 323 4.82 6.07 -29.61
CA ASN A 323 6.03 5.49 -30.19
C ASN A 323 7.21 5.56 -29.21
N TYR A 324 7.58 4.40 -28.66
CA TYR A 324 8.68 4.27 -27.71
C TYR A 324 10.06 4.65 -28.28
N ASN A 325 10.24 4.60 -29.60
CA ASN A 325 11.53 4.81 -30.28
C ASN A 325 11.53 6.09 -31.16
N SER A 326 10.71 7.09 -30.83
CA SER A 326 10.68 8.33 -31.59
C SER A 326 11.93 9.18 -31.33
N PHE A 327 12.73 9.41 -32.39
CA PHE A 327 13.87 10.35 -32.37
C PHE A 327 13.45 11.82 -32.51
N THR A 328 12.25 12.07 -33.04
CA THR A 328 11.80 13.42 -33.42
C THR A 328 10.96 14.11 -32.35
N SER A 329 10.29 13.39 -31.46
CA SER A 329 9.41 13.99 -30.45
C SER A 329 9.45 13.23 -29.13
N TYR A 330 9.72 13.95 -28.04
CA TYR A 330 9.65 13.41 -26.68
C TYR A 330 8.23 13.00 -26.30
N ALA A 331 7.21 13.78 -26.68
CA ALA A 331 5.81 13.50 -26.35
C ALA A 331 5.32 12.15 -26.88
N LYS A 332 5.89 11.66 -28.00
CA LYS A 332 5.57 10.34 -28.55
C LYS A 332 6.13 9.19 -27.71
N ARG A 333 7.17 9.44 -26.90
CA ARG A 333 7.79 8.46 -25.99
C ARG A 333 7.11 8.40 -24.63
N ILE A 334 6.22 9.34 -24.32
CA ILE A 334 5.48 9.36 -23.04
C ILE A 334 4.45 8.22 -23.03
N THR A 335 4.41 7.50 -21.92
CA THR A 335 3.38 6.48 -21.67
C THR A 335 2.25 7.10 -20.88
N TYR A 336 1.04 7.12 -21.45
CA TYR A 336 -0.17 7.57 -20.78
C TYR A 336 -0.88 6.36 -20.18
N ARG A 337 -1.33 6.47 -18.94
CA ARG A 337 -2.01 5.40 -18.20
C ARG A 337 -3.32 5.92 -17.64
N GLY A 338 -4.30 5.03 -17.61
CA GLY A 338 -5.59 5.30 -16.99
C GLY A 338 -6.23 4.04 -16.48
N GLY A 339 -7.05 4.17 -15.44
CA GLY A 339 -7.82 3.07 -14.92
C GLY A 339 -8.84 3.49 -13.88
N PHE A 340 -9.72 2.56 -13.57
CA PHE A 340 -10.78 2.67 -12.60
C PHE A 340 -10.75 1.44 -11.70
N ARG A 341 -11.00 1.64 -10.40
CA ARG A 341 -11.21 0.55 -9.44
C ARG A 341 -12.47 0.77 -8.63
N PHE A 342 -13.10 -0.36 -8.30
CA PHE A 342 -14.16 -0.47 -7.32
C PHE A 342 -13.77 -1.56 -6.32
N GLU A 343 -13.76 -1.25 -5.05
CA GLU A 343 -13.28 -2.12 -3.98
C GLU A 343 -14.29 -2.17 -2.85
N ASN A 344 -14.76 -3.37 -2.50
CA ASN A 344 -15.35 -3.62 -1.20
C ASN A 344 -14.23 -4.00 -0.24
N THR A 345 -14.00 -3.16 0.76
CA THR A 345 -12.88 -3.30 1.69
C THR A 345 -13.01 -4.52 2.61
N GLY A 346 -14.21 -5.11 2.71
CA GLY A 346 -14.52 -6.21 3.62
C GLY A 346 -14.74 -5.76 5.06
N LEU A 347 -14.70 -4.46 5.34
CA LEU A 347 -15.04 -3.88 6.64
C LEU A 347 -16.52 -3.47 6.63
N VAL A 348 -17.28 -3.98 7.60
CA VAL A 348 -18.70 -3.64 7.80
C VAL A 348 -18.85 -3.00 9.17
N ILE A 349 -19.42 -1.79 9.21
CA ILE A 349 -19.64 -1.03 10.44
C ILE A 349 -21.10 -0.64 10.49
N ASN A 350 -21.79 -0.92 11.59
CA ASN A 350 -23.23 -0.65 11.73
C ASN A 350 -24.06 -1.27 10.59
N THR A 351 -23.68 -2.47 10.13
CA THR A 351 -24.32 -3.19 9.01
C THR A 351 -24.08 -2.55 7.63
N GLU A 352 -23.33 -1.46 7.54
CA GLU A 352 -22.97 -0.81 6.26
C GLU A 352 -21.56 -1.23 5.81
N PRO A 353 -21.40 -1.79 4.59
CA PRO A 353 -20.10 -2.15 4.05
C PRO A 353 -19.34 -0.91 3.57
N ILE A 354 -18.06 -0.83 3.91
CA ILE A 354 -17.18 0.26 3.47
C ILE A 354 -16.64 -0.04 2.07
N GLN A 355 -17.07 0.78 1.11
CA GLN A 355 -16.67 0.68 -0.30
C GLN A 355 -15.69 1.81 -0.66
N ASP A 356 -14.78 1.55 -1.60
CA ASP A 356 -13.85 2.51 -2.20
C ASP A 356 -13.98 2.51 -3.72
N MET A 357 -14.04 3.69 -4.31
CA MET A 357 -14.09 3.91 -5.75
C MET A 357 -13.01 4.91 -6.14
N ALA A 358 -12.19 4.57 -7.14
CA ALA A 358 -11.13 5.47 -7.57
C ALA A 358 -10.95 5.48 -9.09
N VAL A 359 -10.69 6.67 -9.61
CA VAL A 359 -10.18 6.91 -10.96
C VAL A 359 -8.71 7.26 -10.86
N THR A 360 -7.91 6.65 -11.72
CA THR A 360 -6.46 6.79 -11.74
C THR A 360 -6.02 7.24 -13.13
N VAL A 361 -5.10 8.19 -13.18
CA VAL A 361 -4.41 8.62 -14.39
C VAL A 361 -2.94 8.75 -14.09
N GLY A 362 -2.09 8.53 -15.10
CA GLY A 362 -0.66 8.69 -14.90
C GLY A 362 0.11 8.84 -16.19
N VAL A 363 1.32 9.37 -16.05
CA VAL A 363 2.28 9.55 -17.14
C VAL A 363 3.62 8.93 -16.76
N GLY A 364 4.21 8.21 -17.70
CA GLY A 364 5.57 7.70 -17.63
C GLY A 364 6.48 8.52 -18.52
N LEU A 365 7.45 9.20 -17.90
CA LEU A 365 8.41 10.08 -18.53
C LEU A 365 9.75 9.35 -18.68
N PRO A 366 10.10 8.86 -19.89
CA PRO A 366 11.38 8.20 -20.09
C PRO A 366 12.54 9.20 -19.96
N LEU A 367 13.63 8.77 -19.33
CA LEU A 367 14.86 9.54 -19.22
C LEU A 367 15.72 9.32 -20.48
N THR A 368 16.05 10.40 -21.18
CA THR A 368 16.81 10.33 -22.44
C THR A 368 18.18 9.70 -22.21
N GLY A 369 18.55 8.75 -23.09
CA GLY A 369 19.84 8.05 -23.04
C GLY A 369 19.88 6.85 -22.09
N THR A 370 18.77 6.53 -21.42
CA THR A 370 18.67 5.37 -20.51
C THR A 370 17.35 4.63 -20.72
N PHE A 371 17.20 3.45 -20.09
CA PHE A 371 15.92 2.74 -20.00
C PHE A 371 15.12 3.14 -18.75
N SER A 372 15.61 4.11 -17.98
CA SER A 372 14.98 4.59 -16.76
C SER A 372 13.81 5.52 -17.07
N ASN A 373 12.85 5.59 -16.16
CA ASN A 373 11.72 6.50 -16.27
C ASN A 373 11.25 7.01 -14.91
N VAL A 374 10.59 8.17 -14.96
CA VAL A 374 9.89 8.79 -13.83
C VAL A 374 8.41 8.68 -14.12
N ASN A 375 7.64 8.15 -13.17
CA ASN A 375 6.20 8.02 -13.26
C ASN A 375 5.56 9.05 -12.33
N ILE A 376 4.53 9.70 -12.82
CA ILE A 376 3.70 10.63 -12.05
C ILE A 376 2.26 10.14 -12.20
N GLY A 377 1.57 9.97 -11.07
CA GLY A 377 0.19 9.52 -11.05
C GLY A 377 -0.68 10.45 -10.22
N LEU A 378 -1.93 10.58 -10.65
CA LEU A 378 -3.01 11.18 -9.90
C LEU A 378 -4.10 10.14 -9.70
N GLU A 379 -4.56 10.00 -8.47
CA GLU A 379 -5.67 9.14 -8.11
C GLU A 379 -6.69 9.96 -7.34
N LEU A 380 -7.93 9.94 -7.82
CA LEU A 380 -9.07 10.62 -7.22
C LEU A 380 -10.09 9.56 -6.84
N GLY A 381 -10.57 9.59 -5.61
CA GLY A 381 -11.51 8.58 -5.17
C GLY A 381 -12.35 9.00 -3.98
N LYS A 382 -13.28 8.12 -3.67
CA LYS A 382 -14.24 8.26 -2.59
C LYS A 382 -14.37 6.92 -1.88
N ARG A 383 -14.25 6.95 -0.56
CA ARG A 383 -14.37 5.79 0.32
C ARG A 383 -15.38 6.04 1.44
N GLY A 384 -16.13 5.02 1.81
CA GLY A 384 -17.09 5.08 2.89
C GLY A 384 -18.37 5.82 2.53
N THR A 385 -19.15 6.15 3.55
CA THR A 385 -20.47 6.78 3.45
C THR A 385 -20.68 7.68 4.67
N THR A 386 -21.55 8.68 4.57
CA THR A 386 -22.00 9.44 5.75
C THR A 386 -23.20 8.79 6.44
N ALA A 387 -23.88 7.85 5.77
CA ALA A 387 -24.99 7.10 6.35
C ALA A 387 -24.55 6.33 7.61
N ALA A 388 -25.49 6.11 8.53
CA ALA A 388 -25.26 5.40 9.79
C ALA A 388 -24.15 6.03 10.67
N ASN A 389 -24.01 7.36 10.62
CA ASN A 389 -22.98 8.14 11.34
C ASN A 389 -21.54 7.74 10.99
N LEU A 390 -21.33 7.29 9.75
CA LEU A 390 -20.01 6.93 9.24
C LEU A 390 -19.30 8.14 8.61
N VAL A 391 -18.01 7.98 8.31
CA VAL A 391 -17.16 9.03 7.74
C VAL A 391 -16.95 8.77 6.26
N GLU A 392 -17.38 9.69 5.42
CA GLU A 392 -17.03 9.69 4.00
C GLU A 392 -15.66 10.34 3.78
N GLU A 393 -14.80 9.68 3.00
CA GLU A 393 -13.47 10.15 2.65
C GLU A 393 -13.41 10.45 1.16
N ASN A 394 -13.22 11.72 0.79
CA ASN A 394 -12.92 12.12 -0.58
C ASN A 394 -11.43 12.43 -0.68
N TYR A 395 -10.69 11.70 -1.49
CA TYR A 395 -9.23 11.79 -1.52
C TYR A 395 -8.68 12.12 -2.91
N ALA A 396 -7.55 12.84 -2.89
CA ALA A 396 -6.72 13.13 -4.03
C ALA A 396 -5.27 12.78 -3.69
N ASN A 397 -4.73 11.78 -4.38
CA ASN A 397 -3.40 11.25 -4.16
C ASN A 397 -2.52 11.62 -5.36
N VAL A 398 -1.43 12.33 -5.09
CA VAL A 398 -0.38 12.60 -6.07
C VAL A 398 0.81 11.69 -5.76
N SER A 399 1.19 10.86 -6.72
CA SER A 399 2.24 9.86 -6.55
C SER A 399 3.39 10.11 -7.52
N VAL A 400 4.62 9.88 -7.04
CA VAL A 400 5.83 9.91 -7.86
C VAL A 400 6.58 8.61 -7.68
N GLY A 401 6.98 8.00 -8.79
CA GLY A 401 7.67 6.73 -8.84
C GLY A 401 8.87 6.79 -9.77
N PHE A 402 9.94 6.10 -9.40
CA PHE A 402 11.16 5.98 -10.18
C PHE A 402 11.38 4.51 -10.51
N SER A 403 11.63 4.24 -11.79
CA SER A 403 12.10 2.95 -12.28
C SER A 403 13.46 3.18 -12.93
N LEU A 404 14.52 3.01 -12.13
CA LEU A 404 15.91 3.26 -12.55
C LEU A 404 16.52 1.95 -13.05
N ASN A 405 16.88 1.92 -14.33
CA ASN A 405 17.32 0.73 -15.03
C ASN A 405 18.80 0.83 -15.38
N GLU A 406 19.58 -0.18 -15.03
CA GLU A 406 21.02 -0.24 -15.30
C GLU A 406 21.46 -1.65 -15.70
N GLN A 407 22.53 -1.75 -16.50
CA GLN A 407 23.17 -3.02 -16.81
C GLN A 407 24.23 -3.35 -15.76
N TRP A 408 23.86 -4.12 -14.74
CA TRP A 408 24.84 -4.65 -13.80
C TRP A 408 25.53 -5.89 -14.39
N PHE A 409 26.71 -6.22 -13.85
CA PHE A 409 27.49 -7.42 -14.19
C PHE A 409 28.11 -7.44 -15.59
N VAL A 410 28.20 -6.29 -16.28
CA VAL A 410 29.04 -6.16 -17.47
C VAL A 410 30.51 -6.08 -17.04
N LYS A 411 31.32 -7.08 -17.40
CA LYS A 411 32.78 -7.00 -17.22
C LYS A 411 33.29 -5.81 -18.03
N ARG A 412 33.75 -4.76 -17.33
CA ARG A 412 34.41 -3.62 -17.98
C ARG A 412 35.70 -4.14 -18.62
N LYS A 413 35.77 -4.10 -19.95
CA LYS A 413 37.04 -4.24 -20.66
C LYS A 413 37.76 -2.91 -20.50
N PHE A 414 38.86 -2.90 -19.76
CA PHE A 414 39.82 -1.80 -19.82
C PHE A 414 40.58 -1.96 -21.14
N ASN A 415 40.61 -0.89 -21.95
CA ASN A 415 41.55 -0.76 -23.07
C ASN A 415 42.81 -0.07 -22.58
#